data_AF-A0A2E7PS88-F1
#
_entry.id   AF-A0A2E7PS88-F1
#
_cell.length_a   1.000
_cell.length_b   1.000
_cell.length_c   1.000
_cell.angle_alpha   90.00
_cell.angle_beta   90.00
_cell.angle_gamma   90.00
#
_symmetry.space_group_name_H-M   'P 1'
#
loop_
_entity.id
_entity.type
_entity.pdbx_description
1 polymer ?
#
loop_
_entity_poly.entity_id
_entity_poly.type
_entity_poly.pdbx_seq_one_letter_code
_entity_poly.pdbx_strand_id
1 'polypeptide(L)'
;NLKFKIVGSPQANAGVQFRTKRVPNHHEVIGFQADIGQKYWGALYDESRRRKILAGPPAEDIPKIANIDGWNDYRIVARGNRIQLFLNGHNTVDYLEEDPEIAKSGVIALQVHSGPACEIWYKDISIIEYPAGN
;
A
#
# COMPACT_ATOMS: atom_id res chain seq x y z
N ASN A 1 4.84 9.16 5.13
CA ASN A 1 5.93 8.16 5.17
C ASN A 1 5.67 7.21 6.31
N LEU A 2 6.17 5.99 6.24
CA LEU A 2 6.18 5.05 7.35
C LEU A 2 7.32 4.05 7.17
N LYS A 3 7.67 3.34 8.25
CA LYS A 3 8.46 2.13 8.18
C LYS A 3 7.62 0.92 8.53
N PHE A 4 7.91 -0.20 7.90
CA PHE A 4 7.26 -1.46 8.22
C PHE A 4 8.24 -2.64 8.27
N LYS A 5 7.86 -3.69 8.98
CA LYS A 5 8.59 -4.97 9.04
C LYS A 5 7.59 -6.11 9.21
N ILE A 6 7.84 -7.23 8.53
CA ILE A 6 7.10 -8.47 8.71
C ILE A 6 7.87 -9.35 9.69
N VAL A 7 7.16 -10.01 10.61
CA VAL A 7 7.71 -11.05 11.48
C VAL A 7 6.85 -12.30 11.36
N GLY A 8 7.49 -13.46 11.23
CA GLY A 8 6.82 -14.75 11.12
C GLY A 8 6.83 -15.30 9.69
N SER A 9 5.66 -15.69 9.19
CA SER A 9 5.56 -16.45 7.94
C SER A 9 6.02 -15.66 6.69
N PRO A 10 6.77 -16.28 5.76
CA PRO A 10 7.06 -15.68 4.45
C PRO A 10 5.80 -15.53 3.57
N GLN A 11 4.69 -16.17 3.96
CA GLN A 11 3.38 -16.02 3.32
C GLN A 11 2.58 -14.86 3.91
N ALA A 12 3.12 -14.11 4.88
CA ALA A 12 2.46 -12.94 5.42
C ALA A 12 2.17 -11.93 4.30
N ASN A 13 0.96 -11.39 4.34
CA ASN A 13 0.50 -10.35 3.43
C ASN A 13 -0.12 -9.23 4.27
N ALA A 14 0.19 -8.01 3.89
CA ALA A 14 -0.24 -6.81 4.57
C ALA A 14 -0.32 -5.67 3.56
N GLY A 15 -0.74 -4.51 4.04
CA GLY A 15 -0.77 -3.33 3.20
C GLY A 15 -1.14 -2.09 3.97
N VAL A 16 -0.85 -0.95 3.36
CA VAL A 16 -1.34 0.35 3.81
C VAL A 16 -2.44 0.79 2.87
N GLN A 17 -3.65 0.82 3.40
CA GLN A 17 -4.84 1.26 2.71
C GLN A 17 -4.91 2.79 2.74
N PHE A 18 -5.25 3.43 1.62
CA PHE A 18 -5.40 4.87 1.51
C PHE A 18 -6.50 5.27 0.52
N ARG A 19 -7.11 6.43 0.75
CA ARG A 19 -8.30 6.88 0.00
C ARG A 19 -9.40 5.82 -0.01
N THR A 20 -9.54 5.10 1.10
CA THR A 20 -10.51 4.02 1.22
C THR A 20 -11.77 4.45 1.96
N LYS A 21 -12.84 3.67 1.79
CA LYS A 21 -14.07 3.79 2.59
C LYS A 21 -14.28 2.51 3.37
N ARG A 22 -14.71 2.63 4.64
CA ARG A 22 -15.08 1.47 5.44
C ARG A 22 -16.33 0.82 4.87
N VAL A 23 -16.33 -0.50 4.73
CA VAL A 23 -17.53 -1.25 4.36
C VAL A 23 -18.40 -1.41 5.62
N PRO A 24 -19.68 -1.00 5.58
CA PRO A 24 -20.57 -1.17 6.72
C PRO A 24 -20.67 -2.63 7.15
N ASN A 25 -20.60 -2.89 8.46
CA ASN A 25 -20.70 -4.23 9.05
C ASN A 25 -19.68 -5.25 8.50
N HIS A 26 -18.54 -4.78 7.98
CA HIS A 26 -17.45 -5.62 7.51
C HIS A 26 -16.12 -5.16 8.10
N HIS A 27 -15.14 -6.05 8.07
CA HIS A 27 -13.76 -5.80 8.51
C HIS A 27 -12.88 -5.21 7.39
N GLU A 28 -13.42 -5.13 6.18
CA GLU A 28 -12.71 -4.61 5.00
C GLU A 28 -12.95 -3.12 4.78
N VAL A 29 -12.06 -2.55 3.99
CA VAL A 29 -12.20 -1.23 3.38
C VAL A 29 -12.19 -1.39 1.86
N ILE A 30 -12.77 -0.43 1.14
CA ILE A 30 -12.76 -0.39 -0.34
C ILE A 30 -11.89 0.76 -0.79
N GLY A 31 -10.88 0.48 -1.62
CA GLY A 31 -10.04 1.49 -2.27
C GLY A 31 -8.58 1.03 -2.45
N PHE A 32 -7.65 1.99 -2.55
CA PHE A 32 -6.27 1.67 -2.88
C PHE A 32 -5.48 1.10 -1.70
N GLN A 33 -4.67 0.08 -1.99
CA GLN A 33 -3.73 -0.52 -1.07
C GLN A 33 -2.30 -0.47 -1.63
N ALA A 34 -1.37 -0.09 -0.77
CA ALA A 34 0.06 -0.20 -0.99
C ALA A 34 0.55 -1.52 -0.36
N ASP A 35 0.82 -2.52 -1.19
CA ASP A 35 0.98 -3.92 -0.77
C ASP A 35 2.36 -4.24 -0.17
N ILE A 36 2.33 -5.13 0.81
CA ILE A 36 3.48 -5.59 1.60
C ILE A 36 3.46 -7.13 1.67
N GLY A 37 4.59 -7.76 1.36
CA GLY A 37 4.76 -9.21 1.50
C GLY A 37 4.61 -10.00 0.20
N GLN A 38 4.97 -11.29 0.28
CA GLN A 38 4.92 -12.25 -0.83
C GLN A 38 5.58 -11.74 -2.12
N LYS A 39 4.85 -11.73 -3.24
CA LYS A 39 5.26 -11.20 -4.54
C LYS A 39 4.73 -9.80 -4.82
N TYR A 40 4.10 -9.16 -3.84
CA TYR A 40 3.36 -7.90 -4.00
C TYR A 40 4.05 -6.70 -3.36
N TRP A 41 5.29 -6.86 -2.89
CA TRP A 41 6.08 -5.78 -2.29
C TRP A 41 6.10 -4.54 -3.16
N GLY A 42 5.56 -3.44 -2.64
CA GLY A 42 5.56 -2.15 -3.35
C GLY A 42 4.53 -2.04 -4.46
N ALA A 43 3.61 -2.99 -4.62
CA ALA A 43 2.55 -2.95 -5.61
C ALA A 43 1.37 -2.08 -5.16
N LEU A 44 0.64 -1.54 -6.13
CA LEU A 44 -0.62 -0.84 -5.94
C LEU A 44 -1.77 -1.79 -6.25
N TYR A 45 -2.55 -2.15 -5.25
CA TYR A 45 -3.77 -2.94 -5.37
C TYR A 45 -5.01 -2.06 -5.20
N ASP A 46 -6.12 -2.51 -5.78
CA ASP A 46 -7.43 -1.85 -5.66
C ASP A 46 -8.42 -2.76 -4.93
N GLU A 47 -8.36 -2.70 -3.60
CA GLU A 47 -9.06 -3.56 -2.65
C GLU A 47 -10.57 -3.41 -2.76
N SER A 48 -11.25 -4.55 -2.93
CA SER A 48 -12.72 -4.72 -2.93
C SER A 48 -13.52 -3.86 -3.92
N ARG A 49 -12.86 -2.99 -4.70
CA ARG A 49 -13.41 -2.27 -5.84
C ARG A 49 -13.13 -2.99 -7.15
N ARG A 50 -11.88 -2.92 -7.65
CA ARG A 50 -11.48 -3.58 -8.91
C ARG A 50 -10.86 -4.96 -8.69
N ARG A 51 -10.43 -5.26 -7.46
CA ARG A 51 -9.78 -6.52 -7.08
C ARG A 51 -8.59 -6.88 -7.97
N LYS A 52 -7.78 -5.88 -8.32
CA LYS A 52 -6.70 -6.01 -9.30
C LYS A 52 -5.46 -5.24 -8.86
N ILE A 53 -4.28 -5.81 -9.13
CA ILE A 53 -3.00 -5.09 -9.08
C ILE A 53 -2.96 -4.11 -10.26
N LEU A 54 -2.92 -2.82 -9.96
CA LEU A 54 -2.90 -1.74 -10.95
C LEU A 54 -1.50 -1.48 -11.48
N ALA A 55 -0.50 -1.56 -10.61
CA ALA A 55 0.91 -1.36 -10.93
C ALA A 55 1.80 -2.00 -9.85
N GLY A 56 3.06 -2.25 -10.16
CA GLY A 56 4.05 -2.74 -9.21
C GLY A 56 5.42 -2.87 -9.86
N PRO A 57 6.48 -3.14 -9.07
CA PRO A 57 7.80 -3.38 -9.61
C PRO A 57 7.84 -4.73 -10.36
N PRO A 58 8.76 -4.92 -11.31
CA PRO A 58 9.04 -6.24 -11.88
C PRO A 58 9.39 -7.23 -10.77
N ALA A 59 8.93 -8.48 -10.89
CA ALA A 59 9.09 -9.48 -9.84
C ALA A 59 10.57 -9.76 -9.53
N GLU A 60 11.43 -9.69 -10.55
CA GLU A 60 12.89 -9.85 -10.45
C GLU A 60 13.60 -8.72 -9.70
N ASP A 61 12.95 -7.57 -9.53
CA ASP A 61 13.52 -6.43 -8.80
C ASP A 61 13.15 -6.41 -7.33
N ILE A 62 12.06 -7.09 -6.93
CA ILE A 62 11.61 -7.17 -5.54
C ILE A 62 12.73 -7.59 -4.58
N PRO A 63 13.53 -8.65 -4.85
CA PRO A 63 14.61 -9.06 -3.94
C PRO A 63 15.75 -8.04 -3.82
N LYS A 64 15.89 -7.11 -4.78
CA LYS A 64 16.88 -6.04 -4.75
C LYS A 64 16.37 -4.80 -4.00
N ILE A 65 15.06 -4.60 -4.00
CA ILE A 65 14.40 -3.43 -3.42
C ILE A 65 14.00 -3.67 -1.97
N ALA A 66 13.39 -4.82 -1.67
CA ALA A 66 12.79 -5.12 -0.38
C ALA A 66 13.79 -5.76 0.60
N ASN A 67 13.78 -5.29 1.85
CA ASN A 67 14.47 -5.93 2.95
C ASN A 67 13.52 -6.94 3.62
N ILE A 68 13.56 -8.20 3.17
CA ILE A 68 12.59 -9.23 3.58
C ILE A 68 12.64 -9.52 5.09
N ASP A 69 13.83 -9.49 5.70
CA ASP A 69 14.03 -9.83 7.12
C ASP A 69 14.09 -8.60 8.03
N GLY A 70 13.86 -7.40 7.49
CA GLY A 70 14.17 -6.15 8.16
C GLY A 70 13.14 -5.03 8.00
N TRP A 71 13.53 -3.86 8.50
CA TRP A 71 12.73 -2.66 8.33
C TRP A 71 12.84 -2.14 6.90
N ASN A 72 11.70 -1.74 6.36
CA ASN A 72 11.55 -1.12 5.04
C ASN A 72 10.98 0.29 5.21
N ASP A 73 11.52 1.23 4.45
CA ASP A 73 10.95 2.57 4.30
C ASP A 73 9.88 2.54 3.20
N TYR A 74 8.69 3.01 3.51
CA TYR A 74 7.59 3.13 2.56
C TYR A 74 7.10 4.57 2.48
N ARG A 75 7.08 5.12 1.26
CA ARG A 75 6.48 6.42 0.97
C ARG A 75 5.37 6.26 -0.05
N ILE A 76 4.17 6.67 0.37
CA ILE A 76 2.96 6.70 -0.44
C ILE A 76 2.67 8.17 -0.74
N VAL A 77 2.62 8.53 -2.02
CA VAL A 77 2.33 9.88 -2.50
C VAL A 77 1.08 9.83 -3.35
N ALA A 78 -0.03 10.35 -2.84
CA ALA A 78 -1.30 10.39 -3.56
C ALA A 78 -1.70 11.86 -3.79
N ARG A 79 -1.35 12.42 -4.95
CA ARG A 79 -1.60 13.82 -5.33
C ARG A 79 -2.55 13.92 -6.50
N GLY A 80 -3.72 14.51 -6.29
CA GLY A 80 -4.78 14.51 -7.31
C GLY A 80 -5.06 13.08 -7.78
N ASN A 81 -4.97 12.83 -9.08
CA ASN A 81 -5.17 11.51 -9.68
C ASN A 81 -3.89 10.66 -9.75
N ARG A 82 -2.71 11.22 -9.45
CA ARG A 82 -1.44 10.50 -9.53
C ARG A 82 -1.11 9.86 -8.19
N ILE A 83 -0.76 8.57 -8.23
CA ILE A 83 -0.37 7.75 -7.10
C ILE A 83 1.05 7.25 -7.36
N GLN A 84 1.94 7.49 -6.42
CA GLN A 84 3.30 6.99 -6.47
C GLN A 84 3.65 6.24 -5.19
N LEU A 85 4.32 5.11 -5.34
CA LEU A 85 4.79 4.27 -4.25
C LEU A 85 6.31 4.17 -4.31
N PHE A 86 6.97 4.36 -3.17
CA PHE A 86 8.42 4.23 -3.06
C PHE A 86 8.78 3.26 -1.94
N LEU A 87 9.42 2.15 -2.28
CA LEU A 87 9.92 1.16 -1.32
C LEU A 87 11.44 1.28 -1.24
N ASN A 88 11.97 1.54 -0.04
CA ASN A 88 13.41 1.74 0.22
C ASN A 88 14.07 2.74 -0.75
N GLY A 89 13.34 3.80 -1.11
CA GLY A 89 13.81 4.84 -2.04
C GLY A 89 13.59 4.54 -3.53
N HIS A 90 13.26 3.30 -3.91
CA HIS A 90 12.96 2.93 -5.29
C HIS A 90 11.51 3.28 -5.63
N ASN A 91 11.27 3.96 -6.75
CA ASN A 91 9.93 4.22 -7.27
C ASN A 91 9.34 2.93 -7.85
N THR A 92 8.42 2.28 -7.12
CA THR A 92 7.84 0.99 -7.52
C THR A 92 6.54 1.15 -8.30
N VAL A 93 5.84 2.26 -8.11
CA VAL A 93 4.61 2.58 -8.84
C VAL A 93 4.59 4.06 -9.19
N ASP A 94 4.22 4.34 -10.44
CA ASP A 94 3.78 5.66 -10.88
C ASP A 94 2.50 5.48 -11.70
N TYR A 95 1.36 5.62 -11.03
CA TYR A 95 0.04 5.31 -11.57
C TYR A 95 -0.80 6.58 -11.71
N LEU A 96 -1.44 6.74 -12.86
CA LEU A 96 -2.43 7.78 -13.10
C LEU A 96 -3.83 7.14 -13.09
N GLU A 97 -4.67 7.56 -12.14
CA GLU A 97 -6.08 7.16 -12.11
C GLU A 97 -6.88 8.00 -13.12
N GLU A 98 -7.36 7.34 -14.17
CA GLU A 98 -8.09 7.98 -15.27
C GLU A 98 -9.59 8.08 -14.99
N ASP A 99 -10.13 7.24 -14.10
CA ASP A 99 -11.55 7.25 -13.76
C ASP A 99 -11.88 8.42 -12.81
N PRO A 100 -12.67 9.41 -13.26
CA PRO A 100 -12.97 10.61 -12.46
C PRO A 100 -13.87 10.33 -11.26
N GLU A 101 -14.60 9.20 -11.25
CA GLU A 101 -15.50 8.81 -10.16
C GLU A 101 -14.75 8.24 -8.95
N ILE A 102 -13.46 7.94 -9.13
CA ILE A 102 -12.63 7.44 -8.04
C ILE A 102 -12.35 8.55 -7.02
N ALA A 103 -12.76 8.30 -5.77
CA ALA A 103 -12.53 9.20 -4.66
C ALA A 103 -11.04 9.50 -4.45
N LYS A 104 -10.72 10.79 -4.28
CA LYS A 104 -9.36 11.30 -4.03
C LYS A 104 -9.04 11.46 -2.54
N SER A 105 -10.03 11.20 -1.69
CA SER A 105 -9.96 11.27 -0.23
C SER A 105 -10.66 10.06 0.39
N GLY A 106 -10.32 9.77 1.64
CA GLY A 106 -10.82 8.62 2.38
C GLY A 106 -9.98 8.37 3.63
N VAL A 107 -10.19 7.23 4.28
CA VAL A 107 -9.40 6.85 5.44
C VAL A 107 -8.05 6.25 5.02
N ILE A 108 -7.12 6.26 5.98
CA ILE A 108 -5.88 5.49 5.92
C ILE A 108 -6.01 4.38 6.95
N ALA A 109 -5.67 3.14 6.58
CA ALA A 109 -5.73 2.00 7.47
C ALA A 109 -4.51 1.09 7.28
N LEU A 110 -4.11 0.42 8.35
CA LEU A 110 -3.04 -0.57 8.35
C LEU A 110 -3.69 -1.95 8.31
N GLN A 111 -3.38 -2.74 7.29
CA GLN A 111 -3.94 -4.07 7.10
C GLN A 111 -2.95 -5.14 7.59
N VAL A 112 -3.50 -6.22 8.14
CA VAL A 112 -2.87 -7.54 8.21
C VAL A 112 -3.85 -8.54 7.61
N HIS A 113 -3.42 -9.28 6.59
CA HIS A 113 -4.29 -10.22 5.90
C HIS A 113 -4.48 -11.49 6.74
N SER A 114 -5.63 -12.16 6.57
CA SER A 114 -5.83 -13.49 7.14
C SER A 114 -4.87 -14.51 6.53
N GLY A 115 -4.39 -15.46 7.32
CA GLY A 115 -3.40 -16.41 6.84
C GLY A 115 -2.64 -17.06 7.99
N PRO A 116 -1.47 -17.67 7.70
CA PRO A 116 -0.58 -18.17 8.73
C PRO A 116 -0.24 -17.08 9.75
N ALA A 117 0.03 -17.48 10.99
CA ALA A 117 0.41 -16.56 12.06
C ALA A 117 1.58 -15.66 11.63
N CYS A 118 1.34 -14.35 11.68
CA CYS A 118 2.32 -13.33 11.35
C CYS A 118 2.04 -12.06 12.14
N GLU A 119 3.05 -11.20 12.21
CA GLU A 119 2.95 -9.87 12.77
C GLU A 119 3.45 -8.85 11.75
N ILE A 120 2.78 -7.71 11.69
CA ILE A 120 3.20 -6.59 10.86
C ILE A 120 3.42 -5.39 11.77
N TRP A 121 4.65 -4.92 11.78
CA TRP A 121 5.11 -3.87 12.64
C TRP A 121 5.19 -2.58 11.83
N TYR A 122 4.64 -1.50 12.36
CA TYR A 122 4.66 -0.19 11.74
C TYR A 122 5.23 0.85 12.70
N LYS A 123 6.06 1.77 12.21
CA LYS A 123 6.59 2.91 13.00
C LYS A 123 6.88 4.11 12.11
N ASP A 124 7.25 5.22 12.74
CA ASP A 124 7.65 6.47 12.09
C ASP A 124 6.59 6.98 11.08
N ILE A 125 5.31 6.79 11.43
CA ILE A 125 4.18 7.15 10.56
C ILE A 125 4.00 8.67 10.58
N SER A 126 4.03 9.26 9.39
CA SER A 126 3.83 10.69 9.16
C SER A 126 2.91 10.91 7.96
N ILE A 127 2.02 11.89 8.10
CA ILE A 127 1.10 12.31 7.04
C ILE A 127 1.42 13.77 6.72
N ILE A 128 1.52 14.07 5.43
CA ILE A 128 1.61 15.44 4.91
C ILE A 128 0.42 15.60 3.99
N GLU A 129 -0.47 16.51 4.33
CA GLU A 129 -1.59 16.87 3.47
C GLU A 129 -1.11 17.85 2.40
N TYR A 130 -1.47 17.56 1.15
CA TYR A 130 -1.34 18.53 0.09
C TYR A 130 -2.57 19.42 0.10
N PRO A 131 -2.42 20.74 -0.17
CA PRO A 131 -3.57 21.59 -0.38
C PRO A 131 -4.51 20.94 -1.40
N ALA A 132 -5.82 21.03 -1.17
CA ALA A 132 -6.78 20.71 -2.21
C ALA A 132 -6.46 21.61 -3.42
N GLY A 133 -5.93 21.03 -4.49
CA GLY A 133 -5.69 21.77 -5.73
C GLY A 133 -7.04 22.22 -6.28
N ASN A 134 -7.12 23.50 -6.64
CA ASN A 134 -8.24 24.06 -7.41
C ASN A 134 -8.45 23.31 -8.72
#